data_AF-A0A7R9T712-F1
#
_entry.id   AF-A0A7R9T712-F1
#
_cell.length_a   1.000
_cell.length_b   1.000
_cell.length_c   1.000
_cell.angle_alpha   90.00
_cell.angle_beta   90.00
_cell.angle_gamma   90.00
#
_symmetry.space_group_name_H-M   'P 1'
#
loop_
_entity.id
_entity.type
_entity.pdbx_description
1 polymer ?
#
loop_
_entity_poly.entity_id
_entity_poly.type
_entity_poly.pdbx_seq_one_letter_code
_entity_poly.pdbx_strand_id
1 'polypeptide(L)'
;AAAVGRRARRRGVVRAIATAADDAEEEDAVNSSAAAPAEKEEAVVAWVVRAATRDDLDALVATAALSGVSWTASQIEDELENAVARVLVASAPEEDDDLADDADVPRASSSSSSSSSSFAGLAVAWSVAGETQILEVATAPSRRRRGVATALVRAALDLNPTGEAFLEVRASNDAALALYAALGFARVGARRAYYANPVEDAVLMRRAPPVVSARELTRLMAGLSPAEARKPPPTARGEEEARDPWTPHPQDLPRDRPAFVRRDSGAEGGGGGGFKFRSRISKR
;
A
#
# COMPACT_ATOMS: atom_id res chain seq x y z
N ALA A 1 -6.77 -18.46 -48.48
CA ALA A 1 -6.79 -17.40 -47.46
C ALA A 1 -7.94 -17.67 -46.48
N ALA A 2 -7.68 -18.45 -45.42
CA ALA A 2 -8.63 -18.72 -44.35
C ALA A 2 -7.87 -19.23 -43.12
N ALA A 3 -7.94 -18.49 -42.01
CA ALA A 3 -7.72 -18.93 -40.62
C ALA A 3 -8.05 -17.73 -39.73
N VAL A 4 -9.33 -17.49 -39.39
CA VAL A 4 -10.02 -18.07 -38.22
C VAL A 4 -9.25 -17.74 -36.92
N GLY A 5 -9.80 -16.78 -36.19
CA GLY A 5 -9.27 -16.30 -34.93
C GLY A 5 -9.27 -17.36 -33.82
N ARG A 6 -8.33 -17.19 -32.90
CA ARG A 6 -8.40 -17.78 -31.57
C ARG A 6 -8.43 -16.65 -30.56
N ARG A 7 -9.64 -16.35 -30.08
CA ARG A 7 -9.90 -15.67 -28.81
C ARG A 7 -9.09 -16.39 -27.73
N ALA A 8 -8.08 -15.73 -27.18
CA ALA A 8 -7.45 -16.15 -25.94
C ALA A 8 -8.54 -16.16 -24.85
N ARG A 9 -9.00 -17.35 -24.48
CA ARG A 9 -9.92 -17.53 -23.36
C ARG A 9 -9.13 -17.19 -22.10
N ARG A 10 -9.44 -16.05 -21.48
CA ARG A 10 -9.06 -15.72 -20.10
C ARG A 10 -9.65 -16.82 -19.20
N ARG A 11 -8.87 -17.86 -18.90
CA ARG A 11 -9.17 -18.78 -17.80
C ARG A 11 -8.64 -18.13 -16.53
N GLY A 12 -9.54 -17.45 -15.82
CA GLY A 12 -9.28 -17.00 -14.46
C GLY A 12 -9.12 -18.22 -13.58
N VAL A 13 -7.95 -18.34 -12.95
CA VAL A 13 -7.73 -19.15 -11.76
C VAL A 13 -7.00 -18.24 -10.80
N VAL A 14 -7.75 -17.54 -9.96
CA VAL A 14 -7.23 -16.84 -8.78
C VAL A 14 -8.15 -17.21 -7.64
N ARG A 15 -7.80 -18.25 -6.87
CA ARG A 15 -8.49 -18.63 -5.65
C ARG A 15 -7.78 -17.96 -4.48
N ALA A 16 -8.19 -16.75 -4.13
CA ALA A 16 -7.78 -16.11 -2.89
C ALA A 16 -8.62 -16.68 -1.74
N ILE A 17 -8.09 -17.61 -0.97
CA ILE A 17 -8.76 -18.10 0.25
C ILE A 17 -8.04 -17.48 1.45
N ALA A 18 -8.80 -16.78 2.30
CA ALA A 18 -8.42 -16.48 3.67
C ALA A 18 -9.69 -16.65 4.49
N THR A 19 -9.81 -17.79 5.17
CA THR A 19 -10.93 -18.07 6.08
C THR A 19 -10.66 -17.44 7.44
N ALA A 20 -11.53 -16.52 7.85
CA ALA A 20 -11.75 -16.23 9.26
C ALA A 20 -12.58 -17.39 9.83
N ALA A 21 -12.08 -18.03 10.90
CA ALA A 21 -12.88 -18.93 11.72
C ALA A 21 -13.39 -18.10 12.90
N ASP A 22 -14.71 -17.98 12.99
CA ASP A 22 -15.46 -17.49 14.14
C ASP A 22 -15.70 -18.63 15.13
N ASP A 23 -15.69 -18.31 16.43
CA ASP A 23 -16.49 -18.99 17.44
C ASP A 23 -17.25 -17.93 18.27
N ALA A 24 -18.49 -18.28 18.57
CA ALA A 24 -19.62 -17.43 18.97
C ALA A 24 -19.58 -16.87 20.41
N GLU A 25 -20.34 -15.79 20.68
CA GLU A 25 -21.63 -15.85 21.40
C GLU A 25 -22.35 -14.48 21.36
N GLU A 26 -23.67 -14.54 21.25
CA GLU A 26 -24.62 -13.44 21.09
C GLU A 26 -25.18 -13.08 22.47
N GLU A 27 -24.93 -11.86 22.97
CA GLU A 27 -25.75 -11.24 24.02
C GLU A 27 -26.00 -9.76 23.73
N ASP A 28 -27.28 -9.40 23.83
CA ASP A 28 -27.84 -8.05 23.74
C ASP A 28 -27.28 -7.11 24.82
N ALA A 29 -26.77 -5.94 24.42
CA ALA A 29 -26.74 -4.77 25.30
C ALA A 29 -26.79 -3.44 24.54
N VAL A 30 -27.70 -2.61 25.01
CA VAL A 30 -28.12 -1.31 24.50
C VAL A 30 -27.06 -0.22 24.69
N ASN A 31 -26.84 0.56 23.63
CA ASN A 31 -26.27 1.91 23.48
C ASN A 31 -25.81 2.68 24.75
N SER A 32 -24.53 3.10 24.78
CA SER A 32 -24.13 4.44 25.26
C SER A 32 -22.67 4.80 24.93
N SER A 33 -22.53 5.93 24.23
CA SER A 33 -21.49 6.97 24.43
C SER A 33 -20.02 6.69 24.07
N ALA A 34 -19.57 7.51 23.13
CA ALA A 34 -18.22 7.81 22.71
C ALA A 34 -17.18 7.94 23.84
N ALA A 35 -16.05 7.25 23.65
CA ALA A 35 -14.72 7.72 24.03
C ALA A 35 -13.70 7.06 23.08
N ALA A 36 -12.99 7.88 22.30
CA ALA A 36 -11.87 7.43 21.48
C ALA A 36 -10.79 6.83 22.39
N PRO A 37 -10.31 5.59 22.18
CA PRO A 37 -9.19 5.10 22.96
C PRO A 37 -7.89 5.67 22.40
N ALA A 38 -7.09 6.16 23.33
CA ALA A 38 -5.77 6.73 23.14
C ALA A 38 -4.87 5.85 22.27
N GLU A 39 -4.11 6.51 21.41
CA GLU A 39 -3.03 5.96 20.59
C GLU A 39 -1.99 5.32 21.52
N LYS A 40 -2.08 4.00 21.70
CA LYS A 40 -0.93 3.22 22.16
C LYS A 40 0.01 3.11 20.97
N GLU A 41 1.17 3.78 21.05
CA GLU A 41 2.35 3.44 20.25
C GLU A 41 2.77 2.01 20.63
N GLU A 42 2.06 1.02 20.09
CA GLU A 42 2.49 -0.38 20.12
C GLU A 42 3.78 -0.48 19.30
N ALA A 43 4.83 -1.02 19.93
CA ALA A 43 6.08 -1.33 19.26
C ALA A 43 5.79 -2.10 17.96
N VAL A 44 5.99 -1.44 16.82
CA VAL A 44 5.79 -2.03 15.51
C VAL A 44 6.91 -3.06 15.33
N VAL A 45 6.61 -4.32 15.62
CA VAL A 45 7.53 -5.42 15.32
C VAL A 45 7.83 -5.37 13.82
N ALA A 46 9.08 -5.08 13.48
CA ALA A 46 9.53 -5.00 12.11
C ALA A 46 9.67 -6.43 11.57
N TRP A 47 8.62 -6.91 10.90
CA TRP A 47 8.63 -8.20 10.21
C TRP A 47 9.67 -8.19 9.08
N VAL A 48 10.49 -9.23 9.02
CA VAL A 48 11.42 -9.43 7.91
C VAL A 48 10.67 -10.14 6.79
N VAL A 49 10.49 -9.46 5.67
CA VAL A 49 9.83 -10.03 4.48
C VAL A 49 10.88 -10.32 3.41
N ARG A 50 10.89 -11.56 2.91
CA ARG A 50 11.79 -11.98 1.83
C ARG A 50 11.06 -12.82 0.79
N ALA A 51 11.67 -12.97 -0.38
CA ALA A 51 11.23 -13.97 -1.34
C ALA A 51 11.45 -15.38 -0.76
N ALA A 52 10.49 -16.26 -0.98
CA ALA A 52 10.61 -17.66 -0.60
C ALA A 52 11.49 -18.43 -1.60
N THR A 53 12.14 -19.48 -1.12
CA THR A 53 12.97 -20.40 -1.91
C THR A 53 12.39 -21.82 -1.86
N ARG A 54 12.99 -22.75 -2.59
CA ARG A 54 12.59 -24.16 -2.56
C ARG A 54 12.78 -24.81 -1.18
N ASP A 55 13.73 -24.31 -0.39
CA ASP A 55 13.98 -24.82 0.96
C ASP A 55 12.83 -24.48 1.93
N ASP A 56 11.99 -23.50 1.58
CA ASP A 56 10.85 -23.05 2.39
C ASP A 56 9.57 -23.89 2.14
N LEU A 57 9.61 -24.87 1.23
CA LEU A 57 8.41 -25.52 0.68
C LEU A 57 7.52 -26.15 1.75
N ASP A 58 8.10 -26.93 2.66
CA ASP A 58 7.34 -27.60 3.73
C ASP A 58 6.67 -26.58 4.66
N ALA A 59 7.38 -25.50 5.01
CA ALA A 59 6.87 -24.44 5.86
C ALA A 59 5.79 -23.60 5.14
N LEU A 60 5.90 -23.40 3.83
CA LEU A 60 4.88 -22.74 3.00
C LEU A 60 3.60 -23.58 2.95
N VAL A 61 3.71 -24.88 2.69
CA VAL A 61 2.55 -25.80 2.67
C VAL A 61 1.86 -25.81 4.04
N ALA A 62 2.63 -25.91 5.12
CA ALA A 62 2.09 -25.88 6.48
C ALA A 62 1.40 -24.55 6.80
N THR A 63 2.00 -23.43 6.42
CA THR A 63 1.45 -22.09 6.69
C THR A 63 0.20 -21.81 5.85
N ALA A 64 0.16 -22.24 4.59
CA ALA A 64 -1.01 -22.11 3.72
C ALA A 64 -2.18 -22.96 4.24
N ALA A 65 -1.92 -24.15 4.78
CA ALA A 65 -2.97 -24.96 5.39
C ALA A 65 -3.68 -24.23 6.55
N LEU A 66 -2.96 -23.38 7.30
CA LEU A 66 -3.53 -22.59 8.40
C LEU A 66 -4.46 -21.46 7.95
N SER A 67 -4.36 -20.98 6.70
CA SER A 67 -5.29 -19.98 6.13
C SER A 67 -6.56 -20.58 5.53
N GLY A 68 -6.70 -21.92 5.60
CA GLY A 68 -7.79 -22.65 4.96
C GLY A 68 -7.58 -22.87 3.46
N VAL A 69 -6.38 -22.60 2.94
CA VAL A 69 -6.02 -22.84 1.54
C VAL A 69 -5.16 -24.07 1.44
N SER A 70 -5.64 -25.08 0.73
CA SER A 70 -4.84 -26.28 0.48
C SER A 70 -4.01 -26.11 -0.80
N TRP A 71 -2.83 -25.51 -0.67
CA TRP A 71 -1.80 -25.58 -1.71
C TRP A 71 -1.08 -26.92 -1.62
N THR A 72 -0.82 -27.54 -2.77
CA THR A 72 0.11 -28.67 -2.85
C THR A 72 1.54 -28.16 -2.97
N ALA A 73 2.51 -28.98 -2.56
CA ALA A 73 3.93 -28.69 -2.73
C ALA A 73 4.27 -28.36 -4.21
N SER A 74 3.80 -29.19 -5.15
CA SER A 74 4.00 -28.96 -6.59
C SER A 74 3.42 -27.64 -7.08
N GLN A 75 2.27 -27.19 -6.56
CA GLN A 75 1.72 -25.88 -6.96
C GLN A 75 2.59 -24.72 -6.48
N ILE A 76 3.15 -24.81 -5.28
CA ILE A 76 4.06 -23.79 -4.75
C ILE A 76 5.37 -23.83 -5.54
N GLU A 77 5.90 -25.00 -5.87
CA GLU A 77 7.08 -25.14 -6.74
C GLU A 77 6.85 -24.50 -8.11
N ASP A 78 5.70 -24.75 -8.74
CA ASP A 78 5.34 -24.14 -10.02
C ASP A 78 5.33 -22.59 -9.91
N GLU A 79 4.80 -22.03 -8.82
CA GLU A 79 4.83 -20.57 -8.59
C GLU A 79 6.23 -20.03 -8.27
N LEU A 80 7.10 -20.81 -7.62
CA LEU A 80 8.49 -20.42 -7.39
C LEU A 80 9.30 -20.39 -8.70
N GLU A 81 8.96 -21.23 -9.67
CA GLU A 81 9.57 -21.25 -11.00
C GLU A 81 8.94 -20.25 -11.98
N ASN A 82 7.72 -19.79 -11.68
CA ASN A 82 6.97 -18.89 -12.54
C ASN A 82 7.57 -17.47 -12.53
N ALA A 83 8.04 -17.04 -13.70
CA ALA A 83 8.72 -15.75 -13.87
C ALA A 83 7.88 -14.52 -13.50
N VAL A 84 6.54 -14.61 -13.56
CA VAL A 84 5.66 -13.49 -13.16
C VAL A 84 5.26 -13.55 -11.70
N ALA A 85 5.50 -14.68 -11.03
CA ALA A 85 5.05 -14.88 -9.67
C ALA A 85 6.12 -14.49 -8.64
N ARG A 86 5.63 -14.15 -7.46
CA ARG A 86 6.44 -13.94 -6.28
C ARG A 86 5.72 -14.52 -5.08
N VAL A 87 6.37 -15.52 -4.48
CA VAL A 87 6.02 -16.02 -3.16
C VAL A 87 6.87 -15.27 -2.13
N LEU A 88 6.20 -14.62 -1.19
CA LEU A 88 6.81 -13.84 -0.11
C LEU A 88 6.51 -14.53 1.21
N VAL A 89 7.50 -14.55 2.11
CA VAL A 89 7.35 -15.05 3.48
C VAL A 89 7.74 -13.97 4.46
N ALA A 90 7.02 -13.93 5.59
CA ALA A 90 7.32 -13.04 6.71
C ALA A 90 7.76 -13.89 7.91
N SER A 91 8.92 -13.55 8.48
CA SER A 91 9.42 -14.13 9.73
C SER A 91 9.62 -13.04 10.78
N ALA A 92 9.57 -13.43 12.05
CA ALA A 92 9.99 -12.54 13.12
C ALA A 92 11.48 -12.21 12.93
N PRO A 93 11.93 -10.99 13.28
CA PRO A 93 13.35 -10.75 13.48
C PRO A 93 13.87 -11.73 14.55
N GLU A 94 15.10 -12.23 14.42
CA GLU A 94 15.67 -13.37 15.15
C GLU A 94 15.85 -13.20 16.69
N GLU A 95 14.97 -12.48 17.39
CA GLU A 95 15.05 -12.21 18.84
C GLU A 95 13.83 -12.70 19.66
N ASP A 96 12.96 -13.54 19.09
CA ASP A 96 11.70 -13.99 19.72
C ASP A 96 11.62 -15.54 19.84
N ASP A 97 12.74 -16.21 20.12
CA ASP A 97 12.79 -17.63 20.52
C ASP A 97 12.64 -17.81 22.06
N ASP A 98 12.44 -16.72 22.80
CA ASP A 98 12.31 -16.70 24.26
C ASP A 98 10.84 -16.70 24.72
N LEU A 99 10.10 -17.77 24.44
CA LEU A 99 8.87 -18.12 25.18
C LEU A 99 8.70 -19.65 25.29
N ALA A 100 9.66 -20.32 25.92
CA ALA A 100 9.46 -21.60 26.60
C ALA A 100 10.59 -21.80 27.63
N ASP A 101 10.58 -21.00 28.71
CA ASP A 101 11.34 -21.32 29.91
C ASP A 101 10.49 -22.30 30.74
N ASP A 102 10.59 -23.59 30.42
CA ASP A 102 10.31 -24.64 31.39
C ASP A 102 11.37 -25.75 31.24
N ALA A 103 11.89 -26.14 32.40
CA ALA A 103 13.26 -26.61 32.55
C ALA A 103 13.53 -28.06 32.09
N ASP A 104 14.81 -28.30 31.78
CA ASP A 104 15.52 -29.57 31.98
C ASP A 104 15.41 -30.67 30.89
N VAL A 105 15.93 -30.41 29.67
CA VAL A 105 16.28 -31.48 28.70
C VAL A 105 17.70 -31.28 28.15
N PRO A 106 18.58 -32.32 28.12
CA PRO A 106 19.98 -32.14 27.74
C PRO A 106 20.12 -31.83 26.24
N ARG A 107 20.82 -30.74 25.91
CA ARG A 107 21.19 -30.37 24.53
C ARG A 107 22.19 -31.38 23.96
N ALA A 108 21.67 -32.40 23.29
CA ALA A 108 22.45 -33.20 22.35
C ALA A 108 22.78 -32.34 21.12
N SER A 109 24.06 -32.28 20.79
CA SER A 109 24.59 -31.69 19.56
C SER A 109 23.99 -32.38 18.33
N SER A 110 23.00 -31.73 17.72
CA SER A 110 22.42 -32.13 16.43
C SER A 110 22.74 -31.06 15.40
N SER A 111 23.86 -31.25 14.70
CA SER A 111 24.12 -30.58 13.43
C SER A 111 23.22 -31.18 12.36
N SER A 112 21.99 -30.66 12.28
CA SER A 112 21.10 -30.76 11.12
C SER A 112 20.19 -29.54 11.16
N SER A 113 20.70 -28.40 10.69
CA SER A 113 19.94 -27.16 10.57
C SER A 113 18.96 -27.25 9.40
N SER A 114 17.94 -28.12 9.52
CA SER A 114 16.64 -27.84 8.92
C SER A 114 15.91 -26.94 9.92
N SER A 115 16.34 -25.68 10.01
CA SER A 115 15.57 -24.66 10.70
C SER A 115 14.28 -24.48 9.89
N SER A 116 13.26 -25.27 10.24
CA SER A 116 11.88 -25.03 9.83
C SER A 116 11.46 -23.70 10.46
N SER A 117 11.90 -22.63 9.83
CA SER A 117 11.65 -21.27 10.27
C SER A 117 10.14 -21.09 10.13
N SER A 118 9.42 -21.16 11.26
CA SER A 118 7.98 -21.03 11.26
C SER A 118 7.63 -19.62 10.76
N PHE A 119 7.02 -19.54 9.58
CA PHE A 119 6.63 -18.26 9.01
C PHE A 119 5.46 -17.68 9.79
N ALA A 120 5.52 -16.39 10.06
CA ALA A 120 4.38 -15.65 10.60
C ALA A 120 3.29 -15.47 9.53
N GLY A 121 3.64 -15.53 8.24
CA GLY A 121 2.70 -15.48 7.14
C GLY A 121 3.37 -15.58 5.77
N LEU A 122 2.53 -15.67 4.74
CA LEU A 122 2.95 -15.69 3.34
C LEU A 122 2.06 -14.79 2.48
N ALA A 123 2.59 -14.37 1.34
CA ALA A 123 1.79 -13.78 0.28
C ALA A 123 2.23 -14.30 -1.09
N VAL A 124 1.28 -14.51 -1.99
CA VAL A 124 1.54 -14.86 -3.38
C VAL A 124 1.01 -13.74 -4.26
N ALA A 125 1.87 -13.18 -5.10
CA ALA A 125 1.50 -12.11 -6.03
C ALA A 125 2.05 -12.39 -7.43
N TRP A 126 1.30 -12.01 -8.45
CA TRP A 126 1.78 -11.98 -9.83
C TRP A 126 2.00 -10.54 -10.28
N SER A 127 3.12 -10.28 -10.95
CA SER A 127 3.39 -9.02 -11.65
C SER A 127 3.30 -9.27 -13.16
N VAL A 128 2.21 -8.83 -13.78
CA VAL A 128 1.92 -9.10 -15.19
C VAL A 128 1.37 -7.84 -15.86
N ALA A 129 1.85 -7.55 -17.07
CA ALA A 129 1.39 -6.41 -17.88
C ALA A 129 1.41 -5.04 -17.16
N GLY A 130 2.33 -4.86 -16.19
CA GLY A 130 2.43 -3.60 -15.43
C GLY A 130 1.45 -3.49 -14.26
N GLU A 131 0.80 -4.58 -13.88
CA GLU A 131 -0.12 -4.66 -12.73
C GLU A 131 0.33 -5.74 -11.74
N THR A 132 0.03 -5.55 -10.46
CA THR A 132 0.24 -6.55 -9.40
C THR A 132 -1.09 -7.20 -9.04
N GLN A 133 -1.19 -8.53 -9.15
CA GLN A 133 -2.35 -9.32 -8.73
C GLN A 133 -1.98 -10.07 -7.44
N ILE A 134 -2.55 -9.66 -6.31
CA ILE A 134 -2.34 -10.37 -5.04
C ILE A 134 -3.33 -11.52 -4.98
N LEU A 135 -2.79 -12.73 -5.00
CA LEU A 135 -3.58 -13.97 -5.08
C LEU A 135 -3.89 -14.51 -3.70
N GLU A 136 -2.92 -14.43 -2.79
CA GLU A 136 -3.08 -14.93 -1.44
C GLU A 136 -2.31 -14.08 -0.44
N VAL A 137 -2.91 -13.90 0.73
CA VAL A 137 -2.24 -13.40 1.93
C VAL A 137 -2.73 -14.25 3.09
N ALA A 138 -1.80 -14.91 3.76
CA ALA A 138 -2.07 -15.73 4.93
C ALA A 138 -1.19 -15.30 6.09
N THR A 139 -1.72 -15.41 7.30
CA THR A 139 -1.00 -15.10 8.54
C THR A 139 -1.34 -16.16 9.57
N ALA A 140 -0.31 -16.72 10.21
CA ALA A 140 -0.44 -17.69 11.27
C ALA A 140 -1.37 -17.14 12.37
N PRO A 141 -2.38 -17.90 12.85
CA PRO A 141 -3.35 -17.41 13.83
C PRO A 141 -2.73 -16.73 15.06
N SER A 142 -1.65 -17.31 15.60
CA SER A 142 -0.90 -16.79 16.76
C SER A 142 -0.11 -15.50 16.49
N ARG A 143 0.06 -15.10 15.22
CA ARG A 143 0.79 -13.89 14.81
C ARG A 143 -0.12 -12.85 14.13
N ARG A 144 -1.45 -13.04 14.17
CA ARG A 144 -2.44 -12.06 13.67
C ARG A 144 -2.40 -10.77 14.49
N ARG A 145 -2.93 -9.70 13.90
CA ARG A 145 -3.01 -8.35 14.51
C ARG A 145 -1.67 -7.70 14.90
N ARG A 146 -0.53 -8.33 14.58
CA ARG A 146 0.82 -7.80 14.79
C ARG A 146 1.43 -7.12 13.55
N GLY A 147 0.65 -6.87 12.49
CA GLY A 147 1.13 -6.21 11.27
C GLY A 147 1.78 -7.10 10.21
N VAL A 148 1.76 -8.43 10.35
CA VAL A 148 2.34 -9.37 9.38
C VAL A 148 1.75 -9.19 7.97
N ALA A 149 0.43 -9.24 7.84
CA ALA A 149 -0.26 -9.07 6.55
C ALA A 149 0.03 -7.69 5.93
N THR A 150 0.14 -6.64 6.76
CA THR A 150 0.55 -5.30 6.30
C THR A 150 1.93 -5.33 5.67
N ALA A 151 2.90 -5.97 6.31
CA ALA A 151 4.26 -6.07 5.80
C ALA A 151 4.31 -6.84 4.47
N LEU A 152 3.61 -7.99 4.41
CA LEU A 152 3.52 -8.82 3.20
C LEU A 152 2.89 -8.09 2.01
N VAL A 153 1.75 -7.41 2.24
CA VAL A 153 1.07 -6.67 1.17
C VAL A 153 1.91 -5.48 0.70
N ARG A 154 2.59 -4.77 1.60
CA ARG A 154 3.52 -3.69 1.21
C ARG A 154 4.65 -4.23 0.33
N ALA A 155 5.29 -5.32 0.73
CA ALA A 155 6.33 -5.96 -0.07
C ALA A 155 5.80 -6.43 -1.44
N ALA A 156 4.56 -6.92 -1.53
CA ALA A 156 3.93 -7.26 -2.81
C ALA A 156 3.69 -6.02 -3.69
N LEU A 157 3.29 -4.88 -3.10
CA LEU A 157 3.13 -3.61 -3.82
C LEU A 157 4.47 -3.06 -4.33
N ASP A 158 5.56 -3.29 -3.58
CA ASP A 158 6.91 -2.86 -3.97
C ASP A 158 7.49 -3.64 -5.16
N LEU A 159 6.87 -4.75 -5.57
CA LEU A 159 7.23 -5.46 -6.82
C LEU A 159 6.96 -4.60 -8.06
N ASN A 160 5.99 -3.68 -7.98
CA ASN A 160 5.67 -2.74 -9.04
C ASN A 160 5.05 -1.46 -8.44
N PRO A 161 5.88 -0.56 -7.88
CA PRO A 161 5.41 0.59 -7.12
C PRO A 161 4.65 1.63 -7.99
N THR A 162 4.85 1.57 -9.31
CA THR A 162 4.20 2.44 -10.29
C THR A 162 2.95 1.83 -10.92
N GLY A 163 2.68 0.55 -10.67
CA GLY A 163 1.56 -0.19 -11.23
C GLY A 163 0.29 -0.08 -10.39
N GLU A 164 -0.84 -0.40 -11.01
CA GLU A 164 -2.05 -0.71 -10.25
C GLU A 164 -1.91 -2.08 -9.57
N ALA A 165 -2.56 -2.24 -8.42
CA ALA A 165 -2.65 -3.53 -7.75
C ALA A 165 -4.10 -3.95 -7.57
N PHE A 166 -4.37 -5.24 -7.69
CA PHE A 166 -5.70 -5.84 -7.61
C PHE A 166 -5.70 -7.02 -6.67
N LEU A 167 -6.83 -7.22 -6.02
CA LEU A 167 -7.11 -8.39 -5.20
C LEU A 167 -8.60 -8.70 -5.16
N GLU A 168 -8.90 -9.93 -4.75
CA GLU A 168 -10.25 -10.42 -4.52
C GLU A 168 -10.33 -10.93 -3.08
N VAL A 169 -11.38 -10.54 -2.37
CA VAL A 169 -11.58 -10.90 -0.96
C VAL A 169 -13.02 -11.32 -0.72
N ARG A 170 -13.24 -12.33 0.13
CA ARG A 170 -14.57 -12.73 0.60
C ARG A 170 -15.31 -11.54 1.21
N ALA A 171 -16.58 -11.36 0.85
CA ALA A 171 -17.39 -10.22 1.28
C ALA A 171 -17.60 -10.13 2.81
N SER A 172 -17.56 -11.26 3.51
CA SER A 172 -17.67 -11.43 4.95
C SER A 172 -16.36 -11.18 5.70
N ASN A 173 -15.22 -11.08 5.00
CA ASN A 173 -13.93 -10.90 5.65
C ASN A 173 -13.66 -9.41 5.93
N ASP A 174 -14.39 -8.87 6.91
CA ASP A 174 -14.33 -7.46 7.28
C ASP A 174 -12.92 -7.03 7.75
N ALA A 175 -12.19 -7.91 8.42
CA ALA A 175 -10.82 -7.65 8.86
C ALA A 175 -9.87 -7.44 7.67
N ALA A 176 -9.94 -8.29 6.64
CA ALA A 176 -9.14 -8.14 5.43
C ALA A 176 -9.59 -6.93 4.60
N LEU A 177 -10.90 -6.68 4.49
CA LEU A 177 -11.45 -5.49 3.83
C LEU A 177 -10.93 -4.20 4.46
N ALA A 178 -10.93 -4.12 5.80
CA ALA A 178 -10.39 -2.98 6.53
C ALA A 178 -8.87 -2.83 6.35
N LEU A 179 -8.11 -3.93 6.40
CA LEU A 179 -6.67 -3.94 6.12
C LEU A 179 -6.37 -3.38 4.73
N TYR A 180 -7.03 -3.89 3.70
CA TYR A 180 -6.79 -3.47 2.32
C TYR A 180 -7.21 -2.02 2.11
N ALA A 181 -8.33 -1.58 2.69
CA ALA A 181 -8.74 -0.18 2.67
C ALA A 181 -7.68 0.73 3.30
N ALA A 182 -7.12 0.36 4.46
CA ALA A 182 -6.05 1.11 5.11
C ALA A 182 -4.76 1.18 4.27
N LEU A 183 -4.53 0.19 3.40
CA LEU A 183 -3.40 0.16 2.46
C LEU A 183 -3.67 0.92 1.15
N GLY A 184 -4.83 1.56 1.02
CA GLY A 184 -5.21 2.38 -0.12
C GLY A 184 -5.91 1.62 -1.25
N PHE A 185 -6.37 0.39 -0.99
CA PHE A 185 -7.26 -0.30 -1.92
C PHE A 185 -8.68 0.25 -1.81
N ALA A 186 -9.34 0.44 -2.94
CA ALA A 186 -10.74 0.82 -3.05
C ALA A 186 -11.55 -0.33 -3.67
N ARG A 187 -12.79 -0.50 -3.23
CA ARG A 187 -13.72 -1.45 -3.86
C ARG A 187 -14.07 -0.96 -5.26
N VAL A 188 -13.92 -1.80 -6.27
CA VAL A 188 -14.22 -1.48 -7.68
C VAL A 188 -15.32 -2.36 -8.28
N GLY A 189 -15.71 -3.42 -7.59
CA GLY A 189 -16.81 -4.29 -8.01
C GLY A 189 -16.96 -5.50 -7.10
N ALA A 190 -17.84 -6.42 -7.51
CA ALA A 190 -17.99 -7.70 -6.87
C ALA A 190 -18.30 -8.80 -7.90
N ARG A 191 -17.84 -10.02 -7.64
CA ARG A 191 -18.24 -11.23 -8.36
C ARG A 191 -19.21 -12.01 -7.48
N ARG A 192 -20.44 -12.16 -7.97
CA ARG A 192 -21.48 -12.88 -7.26
C ARG A 192 -21.17 -14.38 -7.17
N ALA A 193 -21.42 -14.99 -6.02
CA ALA A 193 -21.26 -16.42 -5.78
C ALA A 193 -19.92 -16.98 -6.30
N TYR A 194 -18.84 -16.21 -6.09
CA TYR A 194 -17.51 -16.54 -6.61
C TYR A 194 -16.85 -17.66 -5.81
N TYR A 195 -16.97 -17.58 -4.49
CA TYR A 195 -16.45 -18.61 -3.60
C TYR A 195 -17.49 -19.70 -3.40
N ALA A 196 -17.00 -20.94 -3.29
CA ALA A 196 -17.78 -22.07 -2.81
C ALA A 196 -17.37 -22.38 -1.37
N ASN A 197 -18.30 -22.95 -0.61
CA ASN A 197 -18.09 -23.45 0.75
C ASN A 197 -17.55 -22.38 1.75
N PRO A 198 -18.40 -21.49 2.28
CA PRO A 198 -19.79 -21.23 1.87
C PRO A 198 -19.85 -20.46 0.53
N VAL A 199 -21.03 -20.48 -0.11
CA VAL A 199 -21.29 -19.70 -1.32
C VAL A 199 -21.25 -18.22 -0.95
N GLU A 200 -20.36 -17.48 -1.58
CA GLU A 200 -20.11 -16.10 -1.19
C GLU A 200 -19.61 -15.24 -2.35
N ASP A 201 -19.93 -13.95 -2.28
CA ASP A 201 -19.42 -12.96 -3.22
C ASP A 201 -17.95 -12.64 -2.94
N ALA A 202 -17.20 -12.38 -4.02
CA ALA A 202 -15.87 -11.80 -3.92
C ALA A 202 -15.95 -10.30 -4.17
N VAL A 203 -15.44 -9.48 -3.25
CA VAL A 203 -15.25 -8.05 -3.44
C VAL A 203 -13.95 -7.84 -4.19
N LEU A 204 -14.02 -7.16 -5.34
CA LEU A 204 -12.85 -6.78 -6.12
C LEU A 204 -12.34 -5.44 -5.60
N MET A 205 -11.07 -5.41 -5.22
CA MET A 205 -10.43 -4.19 -4.78
C MET A 205 -9.24 -3.83 -5.67
N ARG A 206 -9.06 -2.54 -5.89
CA ARG A 206 -7.97 -1.97 -6.69
C ARG A 206 -7.26 -0.87 -5.90
N ARG A 207 -5.95 -0.83 -5.98
CA ARG A 207 -5.12 0.28 -5.52
C ARG A 207 -4.44 0.93 -6.73
N ALA A 208 -4.64 2.24 -6.87
CA ALA A 208 -3.87 3.03 -7.83
C ALA A 208 -2.45 3.29 -7.29
N PRO A 209 -1.44 3.44 -8.17
CA PRO A 209 -0.11 3.84 -7.72
C PRO A 209 -0.16 5.21 -7.05
N PRO A 210 0.71 5.48 -6.06
CA PRO A 210 0.77 6.78 -5.40
C PRO A 210 1.14 7.87 -6.42
N VAL A 211 0.32 8.91 -6.51
CA VAL A 211 0.62 10.08 -7.34
C VAL A 211 1.41 11.07 -6.50
N VAL A 212 2.64 11.37 -6.94
CA VAL A 212 3.50 12.37 -6.30
C VAL A 212 3.19 13.73 -6.91
N SER A 213 2.74 14.69 -6.09
CA SER A 213 2.53 16.06 -6.59
C SER A 213 3.86 16.69 -7.02
N ALA A 214 3.84 17.64 -7.97
CA ALA A 214 5.07 18.35 -8.38
C ALA A 214 5.81 18.95 -7.18
N ARG A 215 5.07 19.47 -6.18
CA ARG A 215 5.62 20.00 -4.92
C ARG A 215 6.30 18.92 -4.09
N GLU A 216 5.64 17.79 -3.90
CA GLU A 216 6.20 16.66 -3.14
C GLU A 216 7.47 16.16 -3.82
N LEU A 217 7.46 16.03 -5.15
CA LEU A 217 8.64 15.67 -5.93
C LEU A 217 9.79 16.66 -5.74
N THR A 218 9.53 17.97 -5.84
CA THR A 218 10.56 19.00 -5.58
C THR A 218 11.17 18.86 -4.19
N ARG A 219 10.35 18.58 -3.17
CA ARG A 219 10.81 18.42 -1.79
C ARG A 219 11.61 17.13 -1.60
N LEU A 220 11.18 16.02 -2.19
CA LEU A 220 11.93 14.78 -2.21
C LEU A 220 13.29 14.96 -2.89
N MET A 221 13.33 15.66 -4.04
CA MET A 221 14.59 15.98 -4.74
C MET A 221 15.49 16.93 -3.94
N ALA A 222 14.92 17.75 -3.05
CA ALA A 222 15.65 18.58 -2.10
C ALA A 222 16.13 17.81 -0.86
N GLY A 223 15.94 16.49 -0.81
CA GLY A 223 16.42 15.62 0.27
C GLY A 223 15.48 15.51 1.48
N LEU A 224 14.25 16.01 1.40
CA LEU A 224 13.27 15.82 2.46
C LEU A 224 12.75 14.39 2.50
N SER A 225 12.40 13.90 3.69
CA SER A 225 11.73 12.59 3.82
C SER A 225 10.33 12.62 3.18
N PRO A 226 9.77 11.46 2.77
CA PRO A 226 8.41 11.40 2.23
C PRO A 226 7.33 11.98 3.17
N ALA A 227 7.48 11.79 4.48
CA ALA A 227 6.54 12.33 5.46
C ALA A 227 6.59 13.87 5.48
N GLU A 228 7.77 14.46 5.42
CA GLU A 228 7.95 15.91 5.38
C GLU A 228 7.53 16.51 4.03
N ALA A 229 7.81 15.81 2.93
CA ALA A 229 7.46 16.23 1.59
C ALA A 229 5.94 16.43 1.42
N ARG A 230 5.14 15.58 2.09
CA ARG A 230 3.67 15.59 2.09
C ARG A 230 3.03 16.61 3.03
N LYS A 231 3.79 17.19 3.98
CA LYS A 231 3.23 18.19 4.90
C LYS A 231 2.58 19.34 4.11
N PRO A 232 1.37 19.80 4.49
CA PRO A 232 0.73 20.91 3.80
C PRO A 232 1.65 22.14 3.80
N PRO A 233 1.49 23.09 2.86
CA PRO A 233 2.18 24.36 2.95
C PRO A 233 1.93 24.97 4.33
N PRO A 234 2.96 25.58 4.96
CA PRO A 234 2.70 26.40 6.13
C PRO A 234 1.62 27.40 5.75
N THR A 235 0.56 27.45 6.55
CA THR A 235 -0.48 28.45 6.39
C THR A 235 0.16 29.82 6.61
N ALA A 236 0.20 30.65 5.57
CA ALA A 236 0.72 32.02 5.64
C ALA A 236 0.08 32.84 6.78
N ARG A 237 -1.09 32.42 7.29
CA ARG A 237 -1.76 33.05 8.42
C ARG A 237 -0.91 33.18 9.68
N GLY A 238 0.00 32.24 9.97
CA GLY A 238 0.86 32.37 11.16
C GLY A 238 1.88 33.49 11.06
N GLU A 239 2.39 33.77 9.86
CA GLU A 239 3.31 34.89 9.60
C GLU A 239 2.56 36.22 9.43
N GLU A 240 1.29 36.17 9.04
CA GLU A 240 0.39 37.32 8.88
C GLU A 240 -0.25 37.76 10.21
N GLU A 241 -0.59 36.84 11.12
CA GLU A 241 -1.03 37.13 12.50
C GLU A 241 0.11 37.62 13.41
N ALA A 242 1.34 37.17 13.17
CA ALA A 242 2.54 37.67 13.87
C ALA A 242 3.03 39.02 13.31
N ARG A 243 2.43 39.51 12.22
CA ARG A 243 2.77 40.78 11.61
C ARG A 243 1.98 41.89 12.28
N ASP A 244 2.67 42.95 12.69
CA ASP A 244 2.01 44.15 13.20
C ASP A 244 1.09 44.72 12.10
N PRO A 245 -0.24 44.84 12.34
CA PRO A 245 -1.19 45.34 11.35
C PRO A 245 -0.92 46.77 10.88
N TRP A 246 -0.05 47.52 11.59
CA TRP A 246 0.39 48.85 11.18
C TRP A 246 1.65 48.87 10.31
N THR A 247 2.30 47.73 10.08
CA THR A 247 3.48 47.66 9.21
C THR A 247 3.02 47.55 7.75
N PRO A 248 3.33 48.54 6.88
CA PRO A 248 2.96 48.48 5.47
C PRO A 248 3.59 47.25 4.80
N HIS A 249 2.84 46.55 3.95
CA HIS A 249 3.44 45.48 3.16
C HIS A 249 4.46 46.11 2.20
N PRO A 250 5.60 45.46 1.88
CA PRO A 250 6.57 45.97 0.90
C PRO A 250 5.99 46.28 -0.50
N GLN A 251 4.77 45.83 -0.78
CA GLN A 251 4.03 46.13 -2.02
C GLN A 251 3.20 47.42 -1.92
N ASP A 252 2.90 47.87 -0.69
CA ASP A 252 2.21 49.11 -0.37
C ASP A 252 3.19 50.29 -0.34
N LEU A 253 4.48 49.99 -0.15
CA LEU A 253 5.53 50.98 -0.30
C LEU A 253 5.61 51.46 -1.76
N PRO A 254 5.80 52.77 -2.00
CA PRO A 254 6.07 53.29 -3.33
C PRO A 254 7.23 52.53 -3.97
N ARG A 255 7.03 52.05 -5.19
CA ARG A 255 8.13 51.45 -5.93
C ARG A 255 9.13 52.55 -6.29
N ASP A 256 10.36 52.43 -5.81
CA ASP A 256 11.47 53.32 -6.17
C ASP A 256 11.86 53.27 -7.65
N ARG A 257 11.31 52.31 -8.41
CA ARG A 257 11.59 52.14 -9.83
C ARG A 257 10.30 52.26 -10.63
N PRO A 258 10.28 53.05 -11.72
CA PRO A 258 9.14 53.08 -12.61
C PRO A 258 8.87 51.66 -13.14
N ALA A 259 7.59 51.26 -13.16
CA ALA A 259 7.17 49.91 -13.59
C ALA A 259 7.63 49.57 -15.02
N PHE A 260 7.92 50.59 -15.82
CA PHE A 260 8.52 50.51 -17.13
C PHE A 260 9.55 51.62 -17.28
N VAL A 261 10.81 51.26 -17.54
CA VAL A 261 11.79 52.17 -18.12
C VAL A 261 11.62 52.05 -19.63
N ARG A 262 11.15 53.11 -20.31
CA ARG A 262 11.33 53.18 -21.76
C ARG A 262 12.84 53.17 -22.00
N ARG A 263 13.35 52.15 -22.69
CA ARG A 263 14.66 52.28 -23.33
C ARG A 263 14.49 53.38 -24.37
N ASP A 264 15.12 54.53 -24.13
CA ASP A 264 15.42 55.45 -25.22
C ASP A 264 16.44 54.74 -26.12
N SER A 265 15.93 53.95 -27.06
CA SER A 265 16.68 53.61 -28.25
C SER A 265 16.91 54.90 -29.00
N GLY A 266 18.15 55.39 -28.98
CA GLY A 266 18.62 56.39 -29.93
C GLY A 266 18.12 56.03 -31.32
N ALA A 267 17.59 57.04 -31.99
CA ALA A 267 16.97 56.95 -33.30
C ALA A 267 17.80 56.11 -34.28
N GLU A 268 17.17 55.14 -34.92
CA GLU A 268 16.90 55.14 -36.37
C GLU A 268 16.14 53.86 -36.78
N GLY A 269 15.05 54.03 -37.52
CA GLY A 269 14.48 52.97 -38.35
C GLY A 269 13.24 52.23 -37.83
N GLY A 270 12.07 52.70 -38.29
CA GLY A 270 11.04 51.81 -38.87
C GLY A 270 10.19 50.92 -37.95
N GLY A 271 8.99 51.41 -37.62
CA GLY A 271 7.73 50.68 -37.82
C GLY A 271 7.44 49.42 -36.99
N GLY A 272 6.46 49.54 -36.08
CA GLY A 272 5.51 48.45 -35.83
C GLY A 272 5.66 47.67 -34.53
N GLY A 273 5.33 48.29 -33.39
CA GLY A 273 5.17 47.61 -32.10
C GLY A 273 3.83 47.93 -31.45
N GLY A 274 2.71 47.61 -32.11
CA GLY A 274 1.36 47.85 -31.61
C GLY A 274 1.00 46.90 -30.46
N PHE A 275 1.09 47.37 -29.21
CA PHE A 275 0.51 46.68 -28.06
C PHE A 275 -0.97 47.04 -27.91
N LYS A 276 -1.85 46.04 -28.10
CA LYS A 276 -3.29 46.17 -27.86
C LYS A 276 -3.58 46.22 -26.35
N PHE A 277 -4.11 47.37 -25.90
CA PHE A 277 -4.72 47.52 -24.58
C PHE A 277 -5.96 46.62 -24.48
N ARG A 278 -6.01 45.72 -23.49
CA ARG A 278 -7.29 45.16 -23.01
C ARG A 278 -7.84 46.13 -21.97
N SER A 279 -8.89 46.86 -22.34
CA SER A 279 -9.64 47.75 -21.46
C SER A 279 -10.28 46.94 -20.32
N ARG A 280 -10.18 47.50 -19.11
CA ARG A 280 -10.83 47.02 -17.90
C ARG A 280 -12.35 47.11 -18.04
N ILE A 281 -13.01 46.06 -17.58
CA ILE A 281 -14.43 46.01 -17.26
C ILE A 281 -14.73 47.08 -16.19
N SER A 282 -15.60 48.04 -16.49
CA SER A 282 -16.25 48.87 -15.48
C SER A 282 -17.45 48.11 -14.93
N LYS A 283 -17.48 47.83 -13.62
CA LYS A 283 -18.72 47.49 -12.93
C LYS A 283 -19.44 48.80 -12.58
N ARG A 284 -20.68 48.93 -13.03
CA ARG A 284 -21.73 49.69 -12.33
C ARG A 284 -22.62 48.67 -11.62
#